data_AF-A0A7C1PHB6-F1
#
_entry.id   AF-A0A7C1PHB6-F1
#
_cell.length_a   1.000
_cell.length_b   1.000
_cell.length_c   1.000
_cell.angle_alpha   90.00
_cell.angle_beta   90.00
_cell.angle_gamma   90.00
#
_symmetry.space_group_name_H-M   'P 1'
#
loop_
_entity.id
_entity.type
_entity.pdbx_description
1 polymer ?
#
loop_
_entity_poly.entity_id
_entity_poly.type
_entity_poly.pdbx_seq_one_letter_code
_entity_poly.pdbx_strand_id
1 'polypeptide(L)' 'MKKMVLYGISFDVIGKQPIILLKTADANKFLPIWIGHQEAAAILMKLQGTDLPRPMTHDLMTS' A
#
# COMPACT_ATOMS: atom_id res chain seq x y z
N MET A 1 -1.25 -20.67 -4.57
CA MET A 1 -1.00 -19.27 -4.17
C MET A 1 -1.44 -19.10 -2.71
N LYS A 2 -0.72 -18.31 -1.89
CA LYS A 2 -1.13 -18.03 -0.50
C LYS A 2 -1.80 -16.65 -0.41
N LYS A 3 -2.89 -16.54 0.34
CA LYS A 3 -3.58 -15.26 0.58
C LYS A 3 -2.73 -14.39 1.51
N MET A 4 -2.55 -13.14 1.12
CA MET A 4 -1.83 -12.14 1.91
C MET A 4 -2.70 -10.90 2.07
N VAL A 5 -2.58 -10.25 3.22
CA VAL A 5 -3.30 -9.02 3.55
C VAL A 5 -2.30 -7.90 3.76
N LEU A 6 -2.72 -6.68 3.43
CA LEU A 6 -1.93 -5.50 3.72
C LEU A 6 -1.81 -5.33 5.24
N TYR A 7 -0.58 -5.38 5.74
CA TYR A 7 -0.29 -5.12 7.15
C TYR A 7 -0.04 -3.63 7.39
N GLY A 8 0.67 -2.97 6.48
CA GLY A 8 0.93 -1.53 6.57
C GLY A 8 1.91 -1.03 5.52
N ILE A 9 2.13 0.28 5.54
CA ILE A 9 3.10 0.99 4.69
C ILE A 9 4.10 1.67 5.61
N SER A 10 5.39 1.49 5.34
CA SER A 10 6.50 2.08 6.08
C SER A 10 7.55 2.63 5.11
N PHE A 11 8.58 3.27 5.64
CA PHE A 11 9.75 3.68 4.88
C PHE A 11 10.96 2.84 5.27
N ASP A 12 11.82 2.56 4.29
CA ASP A 12 13.14 2.01 4.56
C ASP A 12 14.01 3.00 5.34
N VAL A 13 14.88 2.47 6.22
CA VAL A 13 15.75 3.26 7.09
C VAL A 13 16.87 3.98 6.34
N ILE A 14 17.34 3.42 5.22
CA ILE A 14 18.47 3.98 4.47
C ILE A 14 17.97 4.86 3.32
N GLY A 15 17.17 4.26 2.42
CA GLY A 15 16.75 4.94 1.20
C GLY A 15 15.54 5.86 1.37
N LYS A 16 14.88 5.84 2.54
CA LYS A 16 13.52 6.38 2.73
C LYS A 16 12.56 5.96 1.62
N GLN A 17 12.80 4.79 1.04
CA GLN A 17 11.97 4.26 -0.02
C GLN A 17 10.71 3.63 0.62
N PRO A 18 9.52 3.88 0.07
CA PRO A 18 8.31 3.29 0.63
C PRO A 18 8.29 1.77 0.47
N ILE A 19 7.85 1.08 1.52
CA ILE A 19 7.70 -0.37 1.59
C ILE A 19 6.28 -0.70 2.02
N ILE A 20 5.63 -1.60 1.28
CA ILE A 20 4.42 -2.29 1.71
C ILE A 20 4.83 -3.57 2.45
N LEU A 21 4.28 -3.77 3.65
CA LEU A 21 4.35 -5.04 4.36
C LEU A 21 3.07 -5.82 4.12
N LEU A 22 3.19 -6.98 3.47
CA LEU A 22 2.10 -7.95 3.37
C LEU A 22 2.29 -9.04 4.42
N LYS A 23 1.20 -9.43 5.10
CA LYS A 23 1.19 -10.55 6.06
C LYS A 23 0.40 -11.72 5.50
N THR A 24 0.90 -12.94 5.67
CA THR A 24 0.11 -14.15 5.38
C THR A 24 -1.07 -14.28 6.35
N ALA A 25 -2.25 -14.65 5.86
CA ALA A 25 -3.43 -14.79 6.73
C ALA A 25 -3.22 -15.82 7.85
N ASP A 26 -2.46 -16.87 7.57
CA ASP A 26 -2.39 -18.08 8.42
C ASP A 26 -1.08 -18.16 9.24
N ALA A 27 -0.16 -17.20 9.09
CA ALA A 27 1.15 -17.24 9.73
C ALA A 27 1.73 -15.85 9.99
N ASN A 28 2.69 -15.76 10.92
CA ASN A 28 3.51 -14.57 11.16
C ASN A 28 4.65 -14.43 10.13
N LYS A 29 4.33 -14.62 8.85
CA LYS A 29 5.26 -14.39 7.74
C LYS A 29 4.91 -13.08 7.04
N PHE A 30 5.93 -12.27 6.83
CA PHE A 30 5.82 -10.98 6.16
C PHE A 30 6.55 -11.01 4.82
N LEU A 31 6.00 -10.31 3.84
CA LEU A 31 6.62 -10.05 2.55
C LEU A 31 6.72 -8.53 2.37
N PRO A 32 7.94 -7.96 2.44
CA PRO A 32 8.14 -6.56 2.08
C PRO A 32 8.15 -6.42 0.56
N ILE A 33 7.46 -5.38 0.06
CA ILE A 33 7.47 -4.99 -1.35
C ILE A 33 7.82 -3.50 -1.41
N TRP A 34 8.95 -3.17 -2.03
CA TRP A 34 9.32 -1.78 -2.30
C TRP A 34 8.48 -1.25 -3.46
N ILE A 35 7.97 -0.04 -3.29
CA ILE A 35 7.18 0.67 -4.28
C ILE A 35 7.72 2.09 -4.46
N GLY A 36 7.22 2.80 -5.47
CA GLY A 36 7.52 4.21 -5.63
C GLY A 36 6.71 5.09 -4.67
N HIS A 37 7.12 6.35 -4.58
CA HIS A 37 6.48 7.34 -3.72
C HIS A 37 5.04 7.65 -4.14
N GLN A 38 4.76 7.64 -5.45
CA GLN A 38 3.43 7.95 -5.99
C GLN A 38 2.44 6.83 -5.67
N GLU A 39 2.87 5.58 -5.78
CA GLU A 39 2.07 4.40 -5.41
C GLU A 39 1.79 4.40 -3.90
N ALA A 40 2.81 4.69 -3.08
CA ALA A 40 2.64 4.74 -1.64
C ALA A 40 1.64 5.82 -1.21
N ALA A 41 1.74 7.02 -1.80
CA ALA A 41 0.81 8.12 -1.56
C ALA A 41 -0.62 7.74 -1.96
N ALA A 42 -0.82 7.17 -3.15
CA ALA A 42 -2.14 6.77 -3.61
C ALA A 42 -2.80 5.72 -2.69
N ILE A 43 -2.03 4.72 -2.25
CA ILE A 43 -2.54 3.69 -1.33
C ILE A 43 -2.83 4.30 0.05
N LEU A 44 -1.96 5.15 0.58
CA LEU A 44 -2.19 5.84 1.86
C LEU A 44 -3.47 6.68 1.83
N MET A 45 -3.70 7.44 0.75
CA MET A 45 -4.93 8.21 0.57
C MET A 45 -6.17 7.30 0.60
N LYS A 46 -6.11 6.15 -0.07
CA LYS A 46 -7.23 5.19 -0.06
C LYS A 46 -7.46 4.58 1.33
N LEU A 47 -6.39 4.27 2.07
CA LEU A 47 -6.46 3.72 3.43
C LEU A 47 -6.99 4.72 4.45
N GLN A 48 -6.72 6.01 4.25
CA GLN A 48 -7.26 7.08 5.08
C GLN A 48 -8.78 7.28 4.88
N GLY A 49 -9.35 6.76 3.78
CA GLY A 49 -10.78 6.90 3.48
C GLY A 49 -11.21 8.33 3.21
N THR A 50 -10.28 9.21 2.81
CA THR A 50 -10.58 10.61 2.54
C THR A 50 -11.29 10.73 1.20
N ASP A 51 -12.52 11.25 1.21
CA ASP A 51 -13.21 11.62 -0.03
C ASP A 51 -12.59 12.89 -0.62
N LEU A 52 -12.05 12.74 -1.82
CA LEU A 52 -11.42 13.84 -2.54
C LEU A 52 -12.42 14.48 -3.50
N PRO A 53 -12.37 15.81 -3.70
CA PRO A 53 -13.29 16.52 -4.61
C PRO A 53 -13.10 16.13 -6.08
N ARG A 54 -12.02 15.42 -6.39
CA ARG A 54 -11.71 14.90 -7.73
C ARG A 54 -11.30 13.44 -7.60
N PRO A 55 -11.73 12.56 -8.52
CA PRO A 55 -11.39 11.15 -8.48
C PRO A 55 -9.87 10.96 -8.69
N MET A 56 -9.28 10.01 -7.96
CA MET A 56 -7.90 9.60 -8.16
C MET A 56 -7.79 8.72 -9.42
N THR A 57 -6.57 8.55 -9.93
CA THR A 57 -6.30 7.68 -11.09
C THR A 57 -6.88 6.27 -10.91
N HIS A 58 -6.85 5.74 -9.68
CA HIS A 58 -7.36 4.41 -9.38
C HIS A 58 -8.89 4.37 -9.37
N ASP A 59 -9.54 5.45 -8.94
CA ASP A 59 -11.00 5.55 -8.98
C ASP A 59 -11.49 5.59 -10.44
N LEU A 60 -10.78 6.31 -11.32
CA LEU A 60 -11.04 6.36 -12.77
C LEU A 60 -10.81 5.03 -13.50
N MET A 61 -9.95 4.15 -12.99
CA MET A 61 -9.74 2.82 -13.60
C MET A 61 -10.89 1.85 -13.31
N THR A 62 -11.64 2.10 -12.24
CA THR A 62 -12.74 1.24 -11.77
C THR A 62 -14.12 1.78 -12.10
N SER A 63 -14.20 2.98 -12.68
CA SER A 63 -15.45 3.63 -13.10
C SER A 63 -16.06 3.03 -14.35
#